data_AF-A0A1H3JTR9-F1
#
_entry.id   AF-A0A1H3JTR9-F1
#
_cell.length_a   1.000
_cell.length_b   1.000
_cell.length_c   1.000
_cell.angle_alpha   90.00
_cell.angle_beta   90.00
_cell.angle_gamma   90.00
#
_symmetry.space_group_name_H-M   'P 1'
#
loop_
_entity.id
_entity.type
_entity.pdbx_description
1 polymer ?
#
loop_
_entity_poly.entity_id
_entity_poly.type
_entity_poly.pdbx_seq_one_letter_code
_entity_poly.pdbx_strand_id
1 'polypeptide(L)' 'MPSIDTDDVEAVVRLVAEHPGCTADELVDHVAELGIDPNRTNRLLQAAVRRGALIESRSTYWAVRDDEDEPEGIDG' A
#
# COMPACT_ATOMS: atom_id res chain seq x y z
N MET A 1 -8.46 -20.09 7.35
CA MET A 1 -7.44 -19.13 6.88
C MET A 1 -7.49 -17.95 7.83
N PRO A 2 -6.35 -17.40 8.31
CA PRO A 2 -6.40 -16.16 9.06
C PRO A 2 -7.04 -15.09 8.19
N SER A 3 -8.11 -14.48 8.69
CA SER A 3 -8.77 -13.36 8.04
C SER A 3 -7.75 -12.25 7.88
N ILE A 4 -7.66 -11.68 6.68
CA ILE A 4 -6.96 -10.41 6.50
C ILE A 4 -7.92 -9.37 7.05
N ASP A 5 -7.56 -8.75 8.17
CA ASP A 5 -8.35 -7.68 8.77
C ASP A 5 -8.29 -6.46 7.86
N THR A 6 -9.45 -5.89 7.54
CA THR A 6 -9.54 -4.71 6.67
C THR A 6 -8.81 -3.52 7.28
N ASP A 7 -8.81 -3.42 8.61
CA ASP A 7 -8.11 -2.39 9.38
C ASP A 7 -6.59 -2.44 9.15
N ASP A 8 -5.97 -3.62 9.21
CA ASP A 8 -4.55 -3.82 8.90
C ASP A 8 -4.20 -3.36 7.47
N VAL A 9 -5.10 -3.59 6.51
CA VAL A 9 -4.90 -3.17 5.12
C VAL A 9 -4.97 -1.65 5.01
N GLU A 10 -5.93 -1.00 5.68
CA GLU A 10 -6.05 0.46 5.69
C GLU A 10 -4.85 1.11 6.39
N ALA A 11 -4.36 0.52 7.48
CA ALA A 11 -3.16 0.98 8.17
C ALA A 11 -1.93 0.95 7.26
N VAL A 12 -1.72 -0.15 6.51
CA VAL A 12 -0.62 -0.27 5.54
C VAL A 12 -0.77 0.71 4.37
N VAL A 13 -2.00 0.93 3.86
CA VAL A 13 -2.25 1.93 2.81
C VAL A 13 -1.86 3.33 3.28
N ARG A 14 -2.27 3.69 4.50
CA ARG A 14 -1.93 4.98 5.12
C ARG A 14 -0.41 5.14 5.30
N LEU A 15 0.26 4.07 5.73
CA LEU A 15 1.72 4.07 5.89
C LEU A 15 2.43 4.35 4.55
N VAL A 16 1.97 3.72 3.46
CA VAL A 16 2.50 3.97 2.11
C VAL A 16 2.17 5.39 1.63
N ALA A 17 1.05 5.97 2.07
CA ALA A 17 0.71 7.37 1.78
C ALA A 17 1.66 8.36 2.46
N GLU A 18 2.05 8.06 3.70
CA GLU A 18 3.00 8.87 4.49
C GLU A 18 4.45 8.69 3.99
N HIS A 19 4.76 7.51 3.43
CA HIS A 19 6.07 7.13 2.91
C HIS A 19 5.99 6.63 1.45
N PRO A 20 5.67 7.51 0.49
CA PRO A 20 5.53 7.11 -0.90
C PRO A 20 6.87 6.65 -1.48
N GLY A 21 6.85 5.53 -2.21
CA GLY A 21 8.06 4.99 -2.82
C GLY A 21 8.97 4.25 -1.85
N CYS A 22 8.46 3.81 -0.70
CA CYS A 22 9.15 2.86 0.16
C CYS A 22 9.00 1.41 -0.34
N THR A 23 9.99 0.59 -0.02
CA THR A 23 9.93 -0.85 -0.30
C THR A 23 9.15 -1.59 0.79
N ALA A 24 8.72 -2.82 0.50
CA ALA A 24 8.08 -3.66 1.52
C ALA A 24 8.96 -3.82 2.78
N ASP A 25 10.28 -3.93 2.61
CA ASP A 25 11.26 -4.11 3.69
C ASP A 25 11.33 -2.87 4.60
N GLU A 26 11.33 -1.67 4.03
CA GLU A 26 11.29 -0.43 4.80
C GLU A 26 9.97 -0.24 5.55
N LEU A 27 8.86 -0.73 4.98
CA LEU A 27 7.56 -0.70 5.64
C LEU A 27 7.45 -1.74 6.76
N VAL A 28 8.32 -2.77 6.81
CA VAL A 28 8.26 -3.84 7.83
C VAL A 28 8.41 -3.28 9.24
N ASP A 29 9.41 -2.42 9.46
CA ASP A 29 9.66 -1.81 10.78
C ASP A 29 8.45 -1.00 11.24
N HIS A 30 7.93 -0.14 10.36
CA HIS A 30 6.77 0.68 10.65
C HIS A 30 5.49 -0.13 10.91
N VAL A 31 5.26 -1.21 10.16
CA VAL A 31 4.13 -2.12 10.38
C VAL A 31 4.26 -2.82 11.74
N ALA A 32 5.47 -3.19 12.16
CA ALA A 32 5.72 -3.76 13.47
C ALA A 32 5.48 -2.73 14.60
N GLU A 33 5.83 -1.46 14.39
CA GLU A 33 5.52 -0.36 15.34
C GLU A 33 4.00 -0.16 15.54
N LEU A 34 3.20 -0.45 14.52
CA LEU A 34 1.73 -0.45 14.59
C LEU A 34 1.16 -1.70 15.28
N GLY A 35 2.00 -2.66 15.68
CA GLY A 35 1.58 -3.92 16.29
C GLY A 35 1.04 -4.95 15.30
N ILE A 36 1.22 -4.72 13.99
CA ILE A 36 0.82 -5.64 12.92
C ILE A 36 1.97 -6.61 12.66
N ASP A 37 1.64 -7.86 12.30
CA ASP A 37 2.66 -8.87 12.02
C ASP A 37 3.49 -8.51 10.77
N PRO A 38 4.81 -8.32 10.89
CA PRO A 38 5.67 -7.91 9.78
C PRO A 38 5.73 -8.94 8.64
N ASN A 39 5.48 -10.23 8.93
CA ASN A 39 5.41 -11.26 7.88
C ASN A 39 4.16 -11.11 7.01
N ARG A 40 3.16 -10.37 7.48
CA ARG A 40 1.93 -10.09 6.73
C ARG A 40 2.05 -8.84 5.86
N THR A 41 3.05 -7.98 6.03
CA THR A 41 3.22 -6.73 5.27
C THR A 41 3.04 -6.94 3.77
N ASN A 42 3.75 -7.90 3.18
CA ASN A 42 3.62 -8.19 1.74
C ASN A 42 2.21 -8.69 1.34
N ARG A 43 1.53 -9.46 2.19
CA ARG A 43 0.15 -9.89 1.93
C ARG A 43 -0.84 -8.73 2.03
N LEU A 44 -0.65 -7.82 2.98
CA LEU A 44 -1.47 -6.63 3.16
C LEU A 44 -1.32 -5.66 2.00
N LEU A 45 -0.08 -5.42 1.56
CA LEU A 45 0.25 -4.64 0.36
C LEU A 45 -0.42 -5.22 -0.89
N GLN A 46 -0.30 -6.53 -1.12
CA GLN A 46 -0.98 -7.19 -2.24
C GLN A 46 -2.51 -7.12 -2.12
N ALA A 47 -3.08 -7.20 -0.91
CA ALA A 47 -4.51 -7.04 -0.70
C ALA A 47 -4.98 -5.61 -1.03
N ALA A 48 -4.19 -4.59 -0.67
CA ALA A 48 -4.44 -3.21 -1.01
C ALA A 48 -4.36 -2.95 -2.53
N VAL A 49 -3.37 -3.55 -3.23
CA VAL A 49 -3.30 -3.51 -4.70
C VAL A 49 -4.53 -4.15 -5.34
N ARG A 50 -4.97 -5.32 -4.85
CA ARG A 50 -6.19 -5.98 -5.37
C ARG A 50 -7.45 -5.15 -5.15
N ARG A 51 -7.48 -4.31 -4.11
CA ARG A 51 -8.56 -3.35 -3.86
C ARG A 51 -8.46 -2.09 -4.73
N GLY A 52 -7.34 -1.90 -5.43
CA GLY A 52 -7.07 -0.70 -6.22
C GLY A 52 -6.57 0.50 -5.41
N ALA A 53 -6.24 0.31 -4.12
CA ALA A 53 -5.78 1.39 -3.25
C ALA A 53 -4.28 1.67 -3.39
N LEU A 54 -3.48 0.66 -3.76
CA LEU A 54 -2.04 0.79 -4.01
C LEU A 54 -1.68 0.36 -5.41
N ILE A 55 -0.53 0.83 -5.88
CA ILE A 55 0.13 0.40 -7.10
C ILE A 55 1.50 -0.20 -6.73
N GLU A 56 1.78 -1.40 -7.25
CA GLU A 56 3.11 -1.98 -7.20
C GLU A 56 3.92 -1.50 -8.40
N SER A 57 5.06 -0.84 -8.16
CA SER A 57 6.01 -0.52 -9.22
C SER A 57 6.93 -1.71 -9.50
N ARG A 58 7.40 -1.85 -10.75
CA ARG A 58 8.26 -2.96 -11.22
C ARG A 58 9.54 -3.19 -10.39
N SER A 59 9.93 -2.22 -9.57
CA SER A 59 11.11 -2.25 -8.71
C SER A 59 10.81 -2.51 -7.23
N THR A 60 9.66 -3.13 -6.89
CA THR A 60 9.27 -3.52 -5.51
C THR A 60 8.89 -2.34 -4.58
N TYR A 61 8.71 -1.16 -5.17
CA TYR A 61 8.23 0.03 -4.47
C TYR A 61 6.71 0.13 -4.52
N TRP A 62 6.12 0.64 -3.45
CA TRP A 62 4.68 0.79 -3.31
C TRP A 62 4.31 2.28 -3.28
N ALA A 63 3.24 2.61 -3.98
CA ALA A 63 2.67 3.96 -3.99
C ALA A 63 1.15 3.86 -3.84
N VAL A 64 0.54 4.86 -3.19
CA VAL A 64 -0.92 5.00 -3.18
C VAL A 64 -1.38 5.33 -4.59
N ARG A 65 -2.45 4.67 -5.02
CA ARG A 65 -3.13 5.10 -6.24
C ARG A 65 -3.82 6.41 -5.93
N ASP A 66 -3.24 7.49 -6.43
CA ASP A 66 -3.92 8.77 -6.43
C ASP A 66 -4.98 8.71 -7.55
N ASP A 67 -6.25 8.78 -7.18
CA ASP A 67 -7.37 8.85 -8.14
C ASP A 67 -7.43 10.24 -8.84
N GLU A 68 -6.49 11.16 -8.59
CA GLU A 68 -6.40 12.45 -9.30
C GLU A 68 -5.70 12.38 -10.68
N ASP A 69 -5.38 11.19 -11.21
CA ASP A 69 -5.04 11.01 -12.63
C ASP A 69 -6.33 10.74 -13.45
N GLU A 70 -7.35 11.58 -13.27
CA GLU A 70 -8.23 11.88 -14.40
C GLU A 70 -7.37 12.70 -15.37
N PRO A 71 -7.06 12.21 -16.58
CA PRO A 71 -6.44 13.09 -17.56
C PRO A 71 -7.41 14.25 -17.77
N GLU A 72 -7.03 15.44 -17.28
CA GLU A 72 -7.65 16.70 -17.70
C GLU A 72 -7.78 16.59 -19.21
N GLY A 73 -9.03 16.58 -19.69
CA GLY A 73 -9.33 16.37 -21.08
C GLY A 73 -8.45 17.28 -21.91
N ILE A 74 -7.56 16.69 -22.71
CA ILE A 74 -6.92 17.41 -23.80
C ILE A 74 -7.98 17.65 -24.86
N ASP A 75 -8.79 18.68 -24.64
CA ASP A 75 -9.53 19.33 -25.71
C ASP A 75 -8.51 20.22 -26.44
N GLY A 76 -8.14 19.78 -27.65
CA GLY A 76 -7.20 20.46 -28.53
C GLY A 76 -7.22 19.89 -29.94
#